data_AF-A0A2E0ZM45-F1
#
_entry.id   AF-A0A2E0ZM45-F1
#
_cell.length_a   1.000
_cell.length_b   1.000
_cell.length_c   1.000
_cell.angle_alpha   90.00
_cell.angle_beta   90.00
_cell.angle_gamma   90.00
#
_symmetry.space_group_name_H-M   'P 1'
#
loop_
_entity.id
_entity.type
_entity.pdbx_description
1 polymer ?
#
loop_
_entity_poly.entity_id
_entity_poly.type
_entity_poly.pdbx_seq_one_letter_code
_entity_poly.pdbx_strand_id
1 'polypeptide(L)'
;MALIQDNAEIFQIASSSAFIEAGRGAVVVETTILDEDELHPFAYYPQEVVELDFDDDTQRMVQEYAPFEEFVIVLLKPENCTSTYRIRTILPDSQR
;
A
#
# COMPACT_ATOMS: atom_id res chain seq x y z
N MET A 1 5.28 -9.14 11.02
CA MET A 1 5.66 -8.63 9.69
C MET A 1 6.35 -7.29 9.91
N ALA A 2 7.69 -7.28 9.99
CA ALA A 2 8.46 -6.10 10.36
C ALA A 2 8.31 -4.97 9.33
N LEU A 3 8.47 -5.27 8.03
CA LEU A 3 8.44 -4.29 6.93
C LEU A 3 7.25 -3.32 6.95
N ILE A 4 6.00 -3.82 7.00
CA ILE A 4 4.82 -2.95 7.00
C ILE A 4 4.76 -2.11 8.28
N GLN A 5 5.11 -2.68 9.42
CA GLN A 5 5.04 -1.97 10.71
C GLN A 5 6.12 -0.90 10.82
N ASP A 6 7.34 -1.21 10.39
CA ASP A 6 8.50 -0.34 10.46
C ASP A 6 8.38 0.85 9.48
N ASN A 7 7.62 0.69 8.40
CA ASN A 7 7.45 1.69 7.34
C ASN A 7 6.01 2.21 7.21
N ALA A 8 5.13 1.89 8.16
CA ALA A 8 3.70 2.21 8.09
C ALA A 8 3.43 3.70 7.88
N GLU A 9 4.19 4.56 8.56
CA GLU A 9 4.06 6.02 8.47
C GLU A 9 4.39 6.53 7.06
N ILE A 10 5.49 6.05 6.47
CA ILE A 10 5.91 6.43 5.11
C ILE A 10 4.86 5.99 4.09
N PHE A 11 4.35 4.75 4.21
CA PHE A 11 3.32 4.25 3.30
C PHE A 11 1.99 4.98 3.47
N GLN A 12 1.63 5.35 4.70
CA GLN A 12 0.44 6.16 4.95
C GLN A 12 0.56 7.54 4.30
N ILE A 13 1.70 8.23 4.47
CA ILE A 13 1.93 9.55 3.87
C ILE A 13 1.88 9.46 2.34
N ALA A 14 2.59 8.49 1.76
CA ALA A 14 2.63 8.29 0.31
C ALA A 14 1.24 7.96 -0.25
N SER A 15 0.52 7.03 0.36
CA SER A 15 -0.83 6.64 -0.08
C SER A 15 -1.84 7.77 0.06
N SER A 16 -1.77 8.56 1.14
CA SER A 16 -2.68 9.69 1.35
C SER A 16 -2.43 10.80 0.33
N SER A 17 -1.17 11.13 0.05
CA SER A 17 -0.81 12.12 -0.97
C SER A 17 -1.25 11.67 -2.36
N ALA A 18 -0.92 10.43 -2.73
CA ALA A 18 -1.29 9.89 -4.04
C ALA A 18 -2.81 9.75 -4.20
N PHE A 19 -3.55 9.42 -3.14
CA PHE A 19 -5.00 9.37 -3.17
C PHE A 19 -5.63 10.72 -3.52
N ILE A 20 -5.10 11.83 -3.00
CA ILE A 20 -5.59 13.18 -3.29
C ILE A 20 -5.48 13.49 -4.79
N GLU A 21 -4.42 13.00 -5.44
CA GLU A 21 -4.13 13.27 -6.85
C GLU A 21 -4.79 12.28 -7.81
N ALA A 22 -4.79 10.99 -7.48
CA ALA A 22 -5.15 9.90 -8.38
C ALA A 22 -6.40 9.12 -7.97
N GLY A 23 -6.98 9.39 -6.80
CA GLY A 23 -8.10 8.62 -6.26
C GLY A 23 -7.66 7.28 -5.69
N ARG A 24 -8.52 6.27 -5.71
CA ARG A 24 -8.25 4.96 -5.08
C ARG A 24 -7.07 4.25 -5.74
N GLY A 25 -6.42 3.36 -4.99
CA GLY A 25 -5.25 2.62 -5.47
C GLY A 25 -4.57 1.82 -4.37
N ALA A 26 -3.39 1.30 -4.68
CA ALA A 26 -2.58 0.51 -3.76
C ALA A 26 -1.11 0.94 -3.77
N VAL A 27 -0.47 0.84 -2.60
CA VAL A 27 0.99 0.95 -2.48
C VAL A 27 1.58 -0.42 -2.83
N VAL A 28 2.35 -0.48 -3.90
CA VAL A 28 3.05 -1.69 -4.33
C VAL A 28 4.48 -1.61 -3.84
N VAL A 29 4.91 -2.59 -3.07
CA VAL A 29 6.27 -2.66 -2.49
C VAL A 29 7.01 -3.85 -3.10
N GLU A 30 8.16 -3.57 -3.68
CA GLU A 30 9.08 -4.59 -4.19
C GLU A 30 9.93 -5.15 -3.05
N THR A 31 9.64 -6.37 -2.61
CA THR A 31 10.35 -6.96 -1.46
C THR A 31 11.57 -7.79 -1.85
N THR A 32 11.81 -7.99 -3.15
CA THR A 32 12.94 -8.78 -3.66
C THR A 32 14.21 -7.96 -3.87
N ILE A 33 14.09 -6.64 -3.83
CA ILE A 33 15.20 -5.70 -4.03
C ILE A 33 15.26 -4.77 -2.82
N LEU A 34 16.49 -4.44 -2.42
CA LEU A 34 16.79 -3.35 -1.49
C LEU A 34 17.44 -2.23 -2.31
N ASP A 35 16.99 -1.00 -2.09
CA ASP A 35 17.67 0.19 -2.60
C ASP A 35 18.95 0.48 -1.81
N GLU A 36 19.70 1.50 -2.25
CA GLU A 36 20.98 1.91 -1.65
C GLU A 36 20.86 2.27 -0.15
N ASP A 37 19.68 2.69 0.30
CA ASP A 37 19.35 3.05 1.69
C ASP A 37 18.75 1.87 2.50
N GLU A 38 18.85 0.63 2.00
CA GLU A 38 18.26 -0.57 2.63
C GLU A 38 16.73 -0.50 2.80
N LEU A 39 16.08 0.34 2.00
CA LEU A 39 14.62 0.41 1.88
C LEU A 39 14.13 -0.46 0.72
N HIS A 40 12.89 -0.92 0.84
CA HIS A 40 12.24 -1.61 -0.27
C HIS A 40 11.58 -0.59 -1.20
N PRO A 41 11.88 -0.63 -2.51
CA PRO A 41 11.27 0.29 -3.46
C PRO A 41 9.75 0.14 -3.43
N PHE A 42 9.04 1.26 -3.50
CA PHE A 42 7.59 1.24 -3.54
C PHE A 42 7.03 2.35 -4.45
N ALA A 43 5.81 2.12 -4.93
CA ALA A 43 5.09 3.07 -5.77
C ALA A 43 3.59 2.97 -5.55
N TYR A 44 2.87 4.05 -5.83
CA TYR A 44 1.41 4.06 -5.80
C TYR A 44 0.84 3.72 -7.17
N TYR A 45 -0.04 2.73 -7.22
CA TYR A 45 -0.73 2.28 -8.42
C TYR A 45 -2.19 2.68 -8.30
N PRO A 46 -2.72 3.52 -9.22
CA PRO A 46 -4.12 3.93 -9.19
C PRO A 46 -5.02 2.73 -9.51
N GLN A 47 -6.29 2.82 -9.10
CA GLN A 47 -7.27 1.75 -9.21
C GLN A 47 -7.36 1.18 -10.64
N GLU A 48 -7.27 2.04 -11.66
CA GLU A 48 -7.29 1.62 -13.07
C GLU A 48 -6.14 0.66 -13.42
N VAL A 49 -4.94 0.86 -12.84
CA VAL A 49 -3.80 -0.03 -13.06
C VAL A 49 -3.96 -1.30 -12.21
N VAL A 50 -4.49 -1.17 -10.98
CA VAL A 50 -4.76 -2.32 -10.13
C VAL A 50 -5.75 -3.29 -10.78
N GLU A 51 -6.79 -2.77 -11.43
CA GLU A 51 -7.81 -3.56 -12.13
C GLU A 51 -7.27 -4.28 -13.38
N LEU A 52 -6.16 -3.81 -13.95
CA LEU A 52 -5.54 -4.43 -15.12
C LEU A 52 -4.53 -5.52 -14.73
N ASP A 53 -3.73 -5.26 -13.69
CA ASP A 53 -2.51 -6.03 -13.45
C ASP A 53 -2.56 -6.94 -12.20
N PHE A 54 -3.56 -6.79 -11.32
CA PHE A 54 -3.64 -7.52 -10.05
C PHE A 54 -4.85 -8.45 -9.96
N ASP A 55 -4.81 -9.40 -9.03
CA ASP A 55 -5.84 -10.40 -8.81
C ASP A 55 -7.14 -9.81 -8.23
N ASP A 56 -8.25 -10.57 -8.36
CA ASP A 56 -9.59 -10.15 -7.95
C ASP A 56 -9.68 -9.75 -6.46
N ASP A 57 -8.91 -10.38 -5.56
CA ASP A 57 -8.94 -10.02 -4.14
C ASP A 57 -8.28 -8.67 -3.90
N THR A 58 -7.15 -8.41 -4.56
CA THR A 58 -6.49 -7.10 -4.53
C THR A 58 -7.40 -6.00 -5.08
N GLN A 59 -8.07 -6.24 -6.20
CA GLN A 59 -9.02 -5.30 -6.80
C GLN A 59 -10.17 -4.98 -5.83
N ARG A 60 -10.78 -6.02 -5.24
CA ARG A 60 -11.84 -5.89 -4.25
C ARG A 60 -11.39 -5.05 -3.06
N MET A 61 -10.18 -5.27 -2.54
CA MET A 61 -9.64 -4.50 -1.41
C MET A 61 -9.46 -3.02 -1.75
N VAL A 62 -9.00 -2.69 -2.96
CA VAL A 62 -8.85 -1.30 -3.45
C VAL A 62 -10.21 -0.62 -3.62
N GLN A 63 -11.22 -1.33 -4.12
CA GLN A 63 -12.56 -0.78 -4.29
C GLN A 63 -13.27 -0.49 -2.96
N GLU A 64 -13.01 -1.30 -1.93
CA GLU A 64 -13.78 -1.29 -0.69
C GLU A 64 -13.15 -0.51 0.47
N TYR A 65 -11.85 -0.18 0.45
CA TYR A 65 -11.21 0.46 1.60
C TYR A 65 -11.79 1.85 1.91
N ALA A 66 -11.74 2.27 3.17
CA ALA A 66 -12.10 3.62 3.59
C ALA A 66 -10.90 4.57 3.43
N PRO A 67 -10.86 5.47 2.44
CA PRO A 67 -9.61 6.14 2.03
C PRO A 67 -9.02 7.14 3.02
N PHE A 68 -9.77 7.53 4.06
CA PHE A 68 -9.28 8.40 5.12
C PHE A 68 -8.87 7.64 6.39
N GLU A 69 -9.11 6.32 6.43
CA GLU A 69 -8.83 5.46 7.59
C GLU A 69 -7.96 4.26 7.23
N GLU A 70 -7.92 3.90 5.95
CA GLU A 70 -7.32 2.68 5.45
C GLU A 70 -6.56 2.95 4.15
N PHE A 71 -5.54 2.15 3.91
CA PHE A 71 -4.87 2.04 2.61
C PHE A 71 -4.52 0.59 2.33
N VAL A 72 -4.31 0.26 1.04
CA VAL A 72 -3.97 -1.09 0.60
C VAL A 72 -2.48 -1.15 0.25
N ILE A 73 -1.79 -2.18 0.73
CA ILE A 73 -0.41 -2.50 0.38
C ILE A 73 -0.39 -3.84 -0.34
N VAL A 74 0.27 -3.89 -1.49
CA VAL A 74 0.62 -5.14 -2.18
C VAL A 74 2.12 -5.36 -2.06
N LEU A 75 2.53 -6.49 -1.50
CA LEU A 75 3.92 -6.91 -1.44
C LEU A 75 4.22 -7.82 -2.63
N LEU A 76 5.14 -7.40 -3.50
CA LEU A 76 5.70 -8.26 -4.55
C LEU A 76 6.77 -9.15 -3.93
N LYS A 77 6.60 -10.46 -4.08
CA LYS A 77 7.49 -11.49 -3.53
C LYS A 77 8.17 -12.25 -4.68
N PRO A 78 9.23 -13.02 -4.39
CA PRO A 78 9.86 -13.86 -5.40
C PRO A 78 8.85 -14.81 -6.07
N GLU A 79 9.22 -15.31 -7.24
CA GLU A 79 8.44 -16.32 -7.98
C GLU A 79 7.02 -15.85 -8.37
N ASN A 80 6.86 -14.54 -8.59
CA ASN A 80 5.60 -13.92 -9.00
C ASN A 80 4.48 -14.07 -7.96
N CYS A 81 4.85 -14.24 -6.69
CA CYS A 81 3.91 -14.26 -5.59
C CYS A 81 3.57 -12.84 -5.13
N THR A 82 2.34 -12.60 -4.73
CA THR A 82 1.92 -11.34 -4.11
C THR A 82 1.29 -11.59 -2.75
N SER A 83 1.25 -10.57 -1.90
CA SER A 83 0.41 -10.58 -0.71
C SER A 83 -0.15 -9.20 -0.46
N THR A 84 -1.48 -9.14 -0.35
CA THR A 84 -2.21 -7.89 -0.24
C THR A 84 -2.74 -7.71 1.18
N TYR A 85 -2.58 -6.51 1.71
CA TYR A 85 -2.97 -6.14 3.06
C TYR A 85 -3.77 -4.85 3.03
N ARG A 86 -4.89 -4.80 3.75
CA ARG A 86 -5.61 -3.56 4.05
C ARG A 86 -5.19 -3.11 5.44
N ILE A 87 -4.54 -1.96 5.51
CA ILE A 87 -3.98 -1.42 6.74
C ILE A 87 -4.87 -0.28 7.20
N ARG A 88 -5.41 -0.40 8.42
CA ARG A 88 -6.10 0.70 9.09
C ARG A 88 -5.09 1.58 9.79
N THR A 89 -5.07 2.86 9.46
CA THR A 89 -4.25 3.86 10.13
C THR A 89 -4.96 4.29 11.40
N ILE A 90 -4.39 3.95 12.55
CA ILE A 90 -4.81 4.56 13.81
C ILE A 90 -4.12 5.92 13.83
N LEU A 91 -4.81 6.99 13.43
CA LEU A 91 -4.34 8.33 13.81
C LEU A 91 -4.15 8.29 15.32
N PRO A 92 -2.98 8.65 15.88
CA PRO A 92 -2.86 8.74 17.32
C PRO A 92 -3.96 9.69 17.77
N ASP A 93 -4.89 9.16 18.57
CA ASP A 93 -5.90 9.94 19.26
C ASP A 93 -5.11 11.08 19.91
N SER A 94 -5.27 12.30 19.39
CA SER A 94 -4.65 13.47 19.99
C SER A 94 -5.15 13.46 21.42
N GLN A 95 -4.24 13.16 22.36
CA GLN A 95 -4.57 12.88 23.75
C GLN A 95 -5.60 13.90 24.25
N ARG A 96 -6.78 13.39 24.61
CA ARG A 96 -7.83 14.11 25.32
C ARG A 96 -7.33 14.69 26.63
#